data_AF-A0A8A3S6M8-F1
#
_entry.id   AF-A0A8A3S6M8-F1
#
_cell.length_a   1.000
_cell.length_b   1.000
_cell.length_c   1.000
_cell.angle_alpha   90.00
_cell.angle_beta   90.00
_cell.angle_gamma   90.00
#
_symmetry.space_group_name_H-M   'P 1'
#
loop_
_entity.id
_entity.type
_entity.pdbx_description
1 polymer ?
#
loop_
_entity_poly.entity_id
_entity_poly.type
_entity_poly.pdbx_seq_one_letter_code
_entity_poly.pdbx_strand_id
1 'polypeptide(L)'
;MLGPIIGILLALLIALLLFYFVRKGIALVINAIIGVVVLYLINLFNVMSLFGQPDIPIDIITVLICALGGIVGVVIVVILHLMGVPL
;
A
#
# COMPACT_ATOMS: atom_id res chain seq x y z
N MET A 1 -14.20 25.41 28.67
CA MET A 1 -13.35 24.46 29.44
C MET A 1 -12.98 23.22 28.62
N LEU A 2 -13.89 22.61 27.83
CA LEU A 2 -13.65 21.31 27.16
C LEU A 2 -12.85 21.37 25.84
N GLY A 3 -12.94 22.46 25.06
CA GLY A 3 -12.27 22.58 23.76
C GLY A 3 -10.75 22.34 23.79
N PRO A 4 -9.99 22.97 24.71
CA PRO A 4 -8.55 22.74 24.83
C PRO A 4 -8.19 21.29 25.18
N ILE A 5 -9.00 20.63 26.01
CA ILE A 5 -8.79 19.24 26.44
C ILE A 5 -8.97 18.28 25.26
N ILE A 6 -10.00 18.49 24.44
CA ILE A 6 -10.26 17.71 23.23
C ILE A 6 -9.13 17.89 22.21
N GLY A 7 -8.63 19.11 22.02
CA GLY A 7 -7.51 19.39 21.12
C GLY A 7 -6.23 18.66 21.51
N ILE A 8 -5.90 18.65 22.81
CA ILE A 8 -4.75 17.92 23.34
C ILE A 8 -4.93 16.41 23.15
N LEU A 9 -6.14 15.88 23.39
CA LEU A 9 -6.43 14.46 23.22
C LEU A 9 -6.27 14.01 21.75
N LEU A 10 -6.78 14.81 20.81
CA LEU A 10 -6.62 14.57 19.37
C LEU A 10 -5.16 14.64 18.93
N ALA A 11 -4.43 15.65 19.38
CA ALA A 11 -3.01 15.78 19.08
C ALA A 11 -2.20 14.58 19.59
N LEU A 12 -2.50 14.12 20.82
CA LEU A 12 -1.86 12.93 21.40
C LEU A 12 -2.21 11.66 20.62
N LEU A 13 -3.46 11.52 20.18
CA LEU A 13 -3.92 10.38 19.39
C LEU A 13 -3.21 10.32 18.03
N ILE A 14 -3.09 11.45 17.33
CA ILE A 14 -2.36 11.56 16.07
C ILE A 14 -0.86 11.27 16.28
N ALA A 15 -0.26 11.82 17.33
CA ALA A 15 1.15 11.59 17.65
C ALA A 15 1.43 10.10 17.95
N LEU A 16 0.54 9.42 18.69
CA LEU A 16 0.64 7.98 18.96
C LEU A 16 0.50 7.16 17.67
N LEU A 17 -0.44 7.50 16.80
CA LEU A 17 -0.62 6.86 15.50
C LEU A 17 0.64 6.99 14.62
N LEU A 18 1.19 8.20 14.52
CA LEU A 18 2.42 8.47 13.78
C LEU A 18 3.61 7.71 14.39
N PHE A 19 3.78 7.74 15.72
CA PHE A 19 4.87 7.05 16.39
C PHE A 19 4.79 5.53 16.21
N TYR A 20 3.59 4.97 16.26
CA TYR A 20 3.36 3.55 15.98
C TYR A 20 3.71 3.20 14.53
N PHE A 21 3.35 4.05 13.57
CA PHE A 21 3.65 3.85 12.16
C PHE A 21 5.17 3.91 11.88
N VAL A 22 5.87 4.87 12.49
CA VAL A 22 7.34 5.01 12.38
C VAL A 22 8.07 3.82 12.99
N ARG A 23 7.65 3.33 14.16
CA ARG A 23 8.25 2.12 14.78
C ARG A 23 8.07 0.87 13.92
N LYS A 24 7.05 0.82 13.08
CA LYS A 24 6.80 -0.25 12.12
C LYS A 24 7.43 -0.01 10.75
N GLY A 25 8.32 0.97 10.61
CA GLY A 25 9.01 1.26 9.34
C GLY A 25 9.71 0.03 8.73
N ILE A 26 10.28 -0.84 9.56
CA ILE A 26 10.88 -2.11 9.09
C ILE A 26 9.83 -3.04 8.47
N ALA A 27 8.64 -3.12 9.08
CA ALA A 27 7.54 -3.90 8.54
C ALA A 27 6.99 -3.31 7.22
N LEU A 28 6.97 -1.98 7.08
CA LEU A 28 6.64 -1.33 5.80
C LEU A 28 7.64 -1.71 4.70
N VAL A 29 8.94 -1.71 5.01
CA VAL A 29 9.99 -2.08 4.04
C VAL A 29 9.83 -3.53 3.62
N ILE A 30 9.61 -4.45 4.57
CA ILE A 30 9.38 -5.87 4.26
C ILE A 30 8.12 -6.06 3.41
N ASN A 31 7.02 -5.39 3.76
CA ASN A 31 5.77 -5.44 2.99
C ASN A 31 5.93 -4.87 1.58
N ALA A 32 6.70 -3.78 1.42
CA ALA A 32 7.02 -3.21 0.13
C ALA A 32 7.81 -4.21 -0.73
N ILE A 33 8.86 -4.83 -0.18
CA ILE A 33 9.67 -5.83 -0.89
C ILE A 33 8.80 -7.02 -1.30
N ILE A 34 8.02 -7.59 -0.37
CA ILE A 34 7.14 -8.72 -0.66
C ILE A 34 6.12 -8.35 -1.74
N GLY A 35 5.46 -7.20 -1.62
CA GLY A 35 4.44 -6.77 -2.58
C GLY A 35 5.01 -6.54 -3.97
N VAL A 36 6.19 -5.91 -4.08
CA VAL A 36 6.90 -5.72 -5.35
C VAL A 36 7.34 -7.05 -5.94
N VAL A 37 7.87 -7.97 -5.14
CA VAL A 37 8.24 -9.31 -5.62
C VAL A 37 7.01 -10.05 -6.15
N VAL A 38 5.87 -9.98 -5.49
CA VAL A 38 4.64 -10.62 -5.96
C VAL A 38 4.12 -9.97 -7.24
N LEU A 39 4.09 -8.64 -7.33
CA LEU A 39 3.73 -7.93 -8.58
C LEU A 39 4.66 -8.31 -9.74
N TYR A 40 5.97 -8.41 -9.46
CA TYR A 40 6.93 -8.87 -10.44
C TYR A 40 6.64 -10.30 -10.91
N LEU A 41 6.31 -11.21 -9.99
CA LEU A 41 5.90 -12.58 -10.36
C LEU A 41 4.61 -12.60 -11.18
N ILE A 42 3.61 -11.78 -10.83
CA ILE A 42 2.35 -11.65 -11.59
C ILE A 42 2.63 -11.23 -13.05
N ASN A 43 3.51 -10.24 -13.23
CA ASN A 43 3.93 -9.81 -14.57
C ASN A 43 4.77 -10.89 -15.27
N LEU A 44 5.70 -11.56 -14.57
CA LEU A 44 6.54 -12.63 -15.13
C LEU A 44 5.70 -13.80 -15.65
N PHE A 45 4.68 -14.22 -14.90
CA PHE A 45 3.75 -15.27 -15.30
C PHE A 45 2.66 -14.79 -16.27
N ASN A 46 2.70 -13.53 -16.72
CA ASN A 46 1.70 -12.93 -17.60
C ASN A 46 0.26 -13.15 -17.10
N VAL A 47 0.07 -13.15 -15.77
CA VAL A 47 -1.24 -13.45 -15.18
C VAL A 47 -2.27 -12.40 -15.61
N MET A 48 -1.81 -11.18 -15.88
CA MET A 48 -2.64 -10.10 -16.38
C MET A 48 -3.10 -10.31 -17.84
N SER A 49 -2.28 -10.99 -18.64
CA SER A 49 -2.61 -11.36 -20.03
C SER A 49 -3.80 -12.33 -20.11
N LEU A 50 -3.97 -13.22 -19.11
CA LEU A 50 -5.15 -14.09 -19.00
C LEU A 50 -6.46 -13.30 -18.85
N PHE A 51 -6.40 -12.07 -18.36
CA PHE A 51 -7.54 -11.16 -18.21
C PHE A 51 -7.65 -10.14 -19.35
N GLY A 52 -6.85 -10.26 -20.41
CA GLY A 52 -6.92 -9.42 -21.60
C GLY A 52 -6.39 -7.99 -21.41
N GLN A 53 -5.60 -7.75 -20.37
CA GLN A 53 -5.07 -6.43 -20.02
C GLN A 53 -3.54 -6.45 -20.01
N PRO A 54 -2.87 -5.33 -20.37
CA PRO A 54 -1.40 -5.23 -20.30
C PRO A 54 -0.87 -5.42 -18.88
N ASP A 55 0.43 -5.71 -18.78
CA ASP A 55 1.13 -5.86 -17.50
C ASP A 55 0.97 -4.64 -16.58
N ILE A 56 1.05 -4.88 -15.28
CA ILE A 56 0.89 -3.83 -14.27
C ILE A 56 2.20 -3.04 -14.18
N PRO A 57 2.21 -1.71 -14.38
CA PRO A 57 3.42 -0.91 -14.25
C PRO A 57 3.94 -0.92 -12.80
N ILE A 58 5.24 -1.16 -12.64
CA ILE A 58 5.91 -1.07 -11.34
C ILE A 58 6.39 0.37 -11.15
N ASP A 59 5.46 1.24 -10.78
CA ASP A 59 5.68 2.66 -10.49
C ASP A 59 5.65 2.96 -9.00
N ILE A 60 6.07 4.17 -8.62
CA ILE A 60 6.13 4.62 -7.23
C ILE A 60 4.77 4.44 -6.52
N ILE A 61 3.66 4.64 -7.24
CA ILE A 61 2.30 4.49 -6.70
C ILE A 61 2.02 3.03 -6.36
N THR A 62 2.29 2.08 -7.26
CA THR A 62 2.05 0.65 -7.00
C THR A 62 2.94 0.11 -5.89
N VAL A 63 4.19 0.57 -5.83
CA VAL A 63 5.11 0.27 -4.71
C VAL A 63 4.58 0.83 -3.39
N LEU A 64 4.04 2.05 -3.37
CA LEU A 64 3.51 2.66 -2.14
C LEU A 64 2.26 1.93 -1.64
N ILE A 65 1.33 1.58 -2.53
CA ILE A 65 0.14 0.80 -2.19
C ILE A 65 0.55 -0.57 -1.62
N CYS A 66 1.56 -1.21 -2.22
CA CYS A 66 2.14 -2.45 -1.72
C CYS A 66 2.90 -2.29 -0.40
N ALA A 67 3.59 -1.17 -0.17
CA ALA A 67 4.29 -0.89 1.09
C ALA A 67 3.31 -0.72 2.25
N LEU A 68 2.19 -0.04 2.01
CA LEU A 68 1.15 0.21 2.99
C LEU A 68 0.29 -1.04 3.26
N GLY A 69 -0.06 -1.79 2.20
CA GLY A 69 -0.98 -2.93 2.27
C GLY A 69 -0.33 -4.32 2.27
N GLY A 70 0.98 -4.43 1.99
CA GLY A 70 1.67 -5.70 1.75
C GLY A 70 1.01 -6.51 0.64
N ILE A 71 0.77 -7.79 0.91
CA ILE A 71 0.08 -8.73 0.01
C ILE A 71 -1.34 -8.23 -0.32
N VAL A 72 -2.05 -7.64 0.64
CA VAL A 72 -3.38 -7.07 0.40
C VAL A 72 -3.30 -5.89 -0.56
N GLY A 73 -2.22 -5.10 -0.48
CA GLY A 73 -1.94 -4.01 -1.42
C GLY A 73 -1.81 -4.51 -2.85
N VAL A 74 -1.15 -5.66 -3.07
CA VAL A 74 -1.04 -6.29 -4.40
C VAL A 74 -2.41 -6.64 -4.96
N VAL A 75 -3.29 -7.24 -4.15
CA VAL A 75 -4.66 -7.59 -4.58
C VAL A 75 -5.43 -6.33 -4.99
N ILE A 76 -5.29 -5.24 -4.23
CA ILE A 76 -5.92 -3.96 -4.55
C ILE A 76 -5.39 -3.42 -5.88
N VAL A 77 -4.07 -3.43 -6.10
CA VAL A 77 -3.44 -2.98 -7.35
C VAL A 77 -3.96 -3.79 -8.53
N VAL A 78 -4.05 -5.11 -8.40
CA VAL A 78 -4.59 -6.00 -9.45
C VAL A 78 -6.05 -5.65 -9.76
N ILE A 79 -6.89 -5.44 -8.73
CA ILE A 79 -8.30 -5.06 -8.93
C ILE A 79 -8.42 -3.70 -9.61
N LEU A 80 -7.66 -2.70 -9.15
CA LEU A 80 -7.69 -1.35 -9.73
C LEU A 80 -7.23 -1.35 -11.18
N HIS A 81 -6.19 -2.13 -11.49
CA HIS A 81 -5.70 -2.32 -12.85
C HIS A 81 -6.78 -2.99 -13.70
N LEU A 82 -7.41 -4.08 -13.23
CA LEU A 82 -8.56 -4.74 -13.87
C LEU A 82 -9.73 -3.80 -14.15
N MET A 83 -9.97 -2.83 -13.26
CA MET A 83 -10.99 -1.79 -13.44
C MET A 83 -10.59 -0.70 -14.44
N GLY A 84 -9.36 -0.74 -14.97
CA GLY A 84 -8.83 0.23 -15.92
C GLY A 84 -8.39 1.55 -15.28
N VAL A 85 -8.18 1.57 -13.95
CA VAL A 85 -7.68 2.75 -13.26
C VAL A 85 -6.18 2.84 -13.51
N PRO A 86 -5.67 3.95 -14.08
CA PRO A 86 -4.24 4.14 -14.22
C PRO A 86 -3.60 4.28 -12.83
N LEU A 87 -2.59 3.46 -12.59
CA LEU A 87 -1.76 3.40 -11.38
C LEU A 87 -0.32 3.71 -11.77
#